data_AF-A0A1H5EH86-F1
#
_entry.id   AF-A0A1H5EH86-F1
#
_cell.length_a   1.000
_cell.length_b   1.000
_cell.length_c   1.000
_cell.angle_alpha   90.00
_cell.angle_beta   90.00
_cell.angle_gamma   90.00
#
_symmetry.space_group_name_H-M   'P 1'
#
loop_
_entity.id
_entity.type
_entity.pdbx_description
1 polymer ?
#
loop_
_entity_poly.entity_id
_entity_poly.type
_entity_poly.pdbx_seq_one_letter_code
_entity_poly.pdbx_strand_id
1 'polypeptide(L)'
;RAGQMPRIYRLLDGEDRLEIRSYICDITPAQAEQVRIGEAEWTRALRVNETCHNPRGALSFTHWVKEGRILQSIQTFDPGFGPVDILFLP
;
A
#
# COMPACT_ATOMS: atom_id res chain seq x y z
N ARG A 1 9.88 -0.15 -11.74
CA ARG A 1 9.44 -0.97 -12.89
C ARG A 1 8.17 -1.68 -12.49
N ALA A 2 7.28 -2.00 -13.44
CA ALA A 2 6.15 -2.87 -13.13
C ALA A 2 6.64 -4.29 -12.81
N GLY A 3 5.89 -5.03 -12.00
CA GLY A 3 6.22 -6.39 -11.65
C GLY A 3 5.15 -7.07 -10.81
N GLN A 4 5.26 -8.39 -10.69
CA GLN A 4 4.41 -9.20 -9.84
C GLN A 4 5.23 -9.78 -8.69
N MET A 5 4.66 -9.78 -7.48
CA MET A 5 5.27 -10.47 -6.33
C MET A 5 4.23 -11.26 -5.52
N PRO A 6 4.54 -12.48 -5.09
CA PRO A 6 3.73 -13.16 -4.09
C PRO A 6 3.92 -12.51 -2.71
N ARG A 7 2.84 -12.31 -1.97
CA ARG A 7 2.87 -11.88 -0.57
C ARG A 7 1.99 -12.77 0.29
N ILE A 8 2.44 -13.01 1.52
CA ILE A 8 1.68 -13.71 2.55
C ILE A 8 1.36 -12.70 3.64
N TYR A 9 0.07 -12.49 3.90
CA TYR A 9 -0.42 -11.65 4.98
C TYR A 9 -0.93 -12.52 6.12
N ARG A 10 -0.62 -12.07 7.33
CA ARG A 10 -1.12 -12.60 8.60
C ARG A 10 -2.10 -11.56 9.13
N LEU A 11 -3.38 -11.89 9.10
CA LEU A 11 -4.48 -11.01 9.46
C LEU A 11 -5.15 -11.52 10.73
N LEU A 12 -5.69 -10.62 11.53
CA LEU A 12 -6.63 -10.99 12.58
C LEU A 12 -8.03 -10.95 11.98
N ASP A 13 -8.84 -11.97 12.23
CA ASP A 13 -10.26 -11.88 11.98
C ASP A 13 -10.95 -11.10 13.13
N GLY A 14 -12.23 -10.77 12.94
CA GLY A 14 -13.01 -10.07 13.96
C GLY A 14 -13.26 -10.85 15.26
N GLU A 15 -12.73 -12.08 15.37
CA GLU A 15 -12.80 -12.96 16.55
C GLU A 15 -11.39 -13.22 17.14
N ASP A 16 -10.41 -12.37 16.82
CA ASP A 16 -9.00 -12.46 17.25
C ASP A 16 -8.28 -13.75 16.81
N ARG A 17 -8.81 -14.46 15.79
CA ARG A 17 -8.11 -15.61 15.21
C ARG A 17 -7.17 -15.15 14.12
N LEU A 18 -6.01 -15.80 14.07
CA LEU A 18 -5.05 -15.58 13.02
C LEU A 18 -5.50 -16.25 11.72
N GLU A 19 -5.68 -15.46 10.67
CA GLU A 19 -5.85 -15.94 9.31
C GLU A 19 -4.59 -15.67 8.47
N ILE A 20 -4.13 -16.68 7.74
CA ILE A 20 -3.00 -16.55 6.82
C ILE A 20 -3.53 -16.59 5.40
N ARG A 21 -3.24 -15.55 4.63
CA ARG A 21 -3.70 -15.42 3.23
C ARG A 21 -2.53 -15.13 2.31
N SER A 22 -2.48 -15.86 1.21
CA SER A 22 -1.54 -15.61 0.10
C SER A 22 -2.20 -14.77 -0.97
N TYR A 23 -1.44 -13.83 -1.53
CA TYR A 23 -1.86 -12.93 -2.60
C TYR A 23 -0.78 -12.86 -3.68
N ILE A 24 -1.19 -12.57 -4.91
CA ILE A 24 -0.31 -12.11 -5.98
C ILE A 24 -0.54 -10.61 -6.15
N CYS A 25 0.54 -9.83 -5.99
CA CYS A 25 0.47 -8.38 -6.03
C CYS A 25 1.06 -7.84 -7.33
N ASP A 26 0.24 -7.10 -8.06
CA ASP A 26 0.62 -6.34 -9.24
C ASP A 26 1.12 -4.96 -8.83
N ILE A 27 2.39 -4.69 -9.09
CA ILE A 27 3.05 -3.43 -8.77
C ILE A 27 3.16 -2.61 -10.04
N THR A 28 2.55 -1.45 -10.05
CA THR A 28 2.50 -0.53 -11.20
C THR A 28 3.03 0.84 -10.77
N PRO A 29 4.29 1.18 -11.11
CA PRO A 29 4.76 2.54 -10.97
C PRO A 29 3.97 3.49 -11.88
N ALA A 30 3.56 4.63 -11.34
CA ALA A 30 2.94 5.71 -12.07
C ALA A 30 3.96 6.84 -12.31
N GLN A 31 3.47 8.06 -12.49
CA GLN A 31 4.33 9.24 -12.64
C GLN A 31 4.78 9.76 -11.26
N ALA A 32 5.88 10.52 -11.27
CA ALA A 32 6.30 11.25 -10.10
C ALA A 32 5.42 12.49 -9.91
N GLU A 33 4.87 12.66 -8.72
CA GLU A 33 3.94 13.74 -8.37
C GLU A 33 4.43 14.51 -7.12
N GLN A 34 3.89 15.71 -6.94
CA GLN A 34 4.13 16.52 -5.75
C GLN A 34 3.21 16.01 -4.63
N VAL A 35 3.82 15.63 -3.51
CA VAL A 35 3.15 15.12 -2.32
C VAL A 35 3.59 15.95 -1.13
N ARG A 36 2.65 16.24 -0.23
CA ARG A 36 2.91 16.94 1.03
C ARG A 36 3.19 15.92 2.13
N ILE A 37 4.38 15.99 2.73
CA ILE A 37 4.79 15.16 3.86
C ILE A 37 4.67 16.00 5.14
N GLY A 38 3.76 15.57 6.02
CA GLY A 38 3.42 16.31 7.23
C GLY A 38 2.82 17.68 6.94
N GLU A 39 3.09 18.66 7.80
CA GLU A 39 2.49 19.99 7.69
C GLU A 39 3.24 20.92 6.72
N ALA A 40 4.49 20.66 6.36
CA ALA A 40 5.33 21.72 5.77
C ALA A 40 6.09 21.36 4.49
N GLU A 41 6.36 20.08 4.20
CA GLU A 41 7.30 19.75 3.13
C GLU A 41 6.60 19.19 1.89
N TRP A 42 6.66 19.96 0.79
CA TRP A 42 6.31 19.43 -0.53
C TRP A 42 7.54 18.76 -1.13
N THR A 43 7.37 17.52 -1.56
CA THR A 43 8.42 16.79 -2.24
C THR A 43 7.87 16.04 -3.45
N ARG A 44 8.73 15.89 -4.45
CA ARG A 44 8.45 15.03 -5.60
C ARG A 44 8.72 13.58 -5.21
N ALA A 45 7.73 12.71 -5.37
CA ALA A 45 7.86 11.27 -5.13
C ALA A 45 7.23 10.47 -6.26
N LEU A 46 7.76 9.28 -6.51
CA LEU A 46 7.18 8.32 -7.46
C LEU A 46 5.96 7.67 -6.81
N ARG A 47 4.78 7.86 -7.41
CA ARG A 47 3.61 7.08 -7.01
C ARG A 47 3.74 5.64 -7.53
N VAL A 48 3.50 4.68 -6.66
CA VAL A 48 3.50 3.25 -6.95
C VAL A 48 2.17 2.67 -6.48
N ASN A 49 1.38 2.13 -7.41
CA ASN A 49 0.17 1.42 -7.07
C ASN A 49 0.48 -0.08 -6.94
N GLU A 50 -0.05 -0.71 -5.92
CA GLU A 50 0.06 -2.15 -5.67
C GLU A 50 -1.35 -2.70 -5.46
N THR A 51 -1.74 -3.70 -6.26
CA THR A 51 -3.01 -4.40 -6.07
C THR A 51 -2.73 -5.87 -5.85
N CYS A 52 -3.10 -6.38 -4.68
CA CYS A 52 -2.90 -7.76 -4.27
C CYS A 52 -4.21 -8.52 -4.43
N HIS A 53 -4.21 -9.58 -5.23
CA HIS A 53 -5.39 -10.37 -5.54
C HIS A 53 -5.30 -11.79 -4.96
N ASN A 54 -6.41 -12.29 -4.45
CA ASN A 54 -6.61 -13.71 -4.15
C ASN A 54 -8.09 -14.10 -4.38
N PRO A 55 -8.45 -15.40 -4.30
CA PRO A 55 -9.84 -15.83 -4.50
C PRO A 55 -10.87 -15.27 -3.51
N ARG A 56 -10.42 -14.71 -2.38
CA ARG A 56 -11.29 -14.15 -1.32
C ARG A 56 -11.44 -12.63 -1.42
N GLY A 57 -10.71 -11.96 -2.31
CA GLY A 57 -10.78 -10.53 -2.49
C GLY A 57 -9.47 -9.90 -2.94
N ALA A 58 -9.46 -8.56 -2.98
CA ALA A 58 -8.29 -7.78 -3.33
C ALA A 58 -7.96 -6.76 -2.23
N LEU A 59 -6.67 -6.52 -2.05
CA LEU A 59 -6.13 -5.42 -1.25
C LEU A 59 -5.51 -4.42 -2.21
N SER A 60 -5.61 -3.13 -1.91
CA SER A 60 -4.98 -2.10 -2.72
C SER A 60 -4.14 -1.16 -1.86
N PHE A 61 -3.00 -0.76 -2.42
CA PHE A 61 -2.05 0.12 -1.78
C PHE A 61 -1.57 1.16 -2.79
N THR A 62 -1.48 2.41 -2.35
CA THR A 62 -0.80 3.48 -3.10
C THR A 62 0.34 3.97 -2.25
N HIS A 63 1.57 3.91 -2.78
CA HIS A 63 2.77 4.32 -2.08
C HIS A 63 3.43 5.50 -2.78
N TRP A 64 3.92 6.47 -2.01
CA TRP A 64 4.77 7.55 -2.52
C TRP A 64 6.21 7.26 -2.13
N VAL A 65 7.04 6.97 -3.14
CA VAL A 65 8.42 6.51 -2.95
C VAL A 65 9.42 7.56 -3.40
N LYS A 66 10.38 7.90 -2.54
CA LYS A 66 11.52 8.77 -2.86
C LYS A 66 12.79 8.11 -2.37
N GLU A 67 13.81 8.02 -3.24
CA GLU A 67 15.13 7.46 -2.88
C GLU A 67 15.05 6.06 -2.23
N GLY A 68 14.11 5.23 -2.69
CA GLY A 68 13.89 3.87 -2.17
C GLY A 68 13.13 3.79 -0.84
N ARG A 69 12.68 4.91 -0.28
CA ARG A 69 11.87 4.99 0.95
C ARG A 69 10.43 5.33 0.64
N ILE A 70 9.49 4.71 1.35
CA ILE A 70 8.07 5.08 1.32
C ILE A 70 7.90 6.29 2.25
N LEU A 71 7.40 7.40 1.71
CA LEU A 71 7.10 8.61 2.48
C LEU A 71 5.65 8.62 2.97
N GLN A 72 4.75 8.08 2.15
CA GLN A 72 3.34 7.97 2.46
C GLN A 72 2.79 6.68 1.83
N SER A 73 1.77 6.09 2.46
CA SER A 73 1.03 4.95 1.94
C SER A 73 -0.45 5.09 2.25
N ILE A 74 -1.31 4.82 1.28
CA ILE A 74 -2.75 4.63 1.47
C ILE A 74 -3.04 3.16 1.25
N GLN A 75 -3.67 2.52 2.23
CA GLN A 75 -3.88 1.08 2.24
C GLN A 75 -5.35 0.75 2.45
N THR A 76 -5.92 -0.06 1.57
CA THR A 76 -7.30 -0.53 1.67
C THR A 76 -7.26 -2.05 1.77
N PHE A 77 -7.47 -2.55 2.98
CA PHE A 77 -7.44 -3.98 3.27
C PHE A 77 -8.81 -4.64 3.09
N ASP A 78 -9.87 -3.88 3.28
CA ASP A 78 -11.23 -4.36 3.17
C ASP A 78 -12.14 -3.16 2.87
N PRO A 79 -13.08 -3.28 1.91
CA PRO A 79 -13.99 -2.18 1.55
C PRO A 79 -14.83 -1.64 2.71
N GLY A 80 -15.08 -2.43 3.76
CA GLY A 80 -15.89 -2.07 4.92
C GLY A 80 -15.18 -1.23 5.98
N PHE A 81 -13.83 -1.21 6.00
CA PHE A 81 -13.04 -0.48 7.01
C PHE A 81 -12.49 0.86 6.51
N GLY A 82 -12.65 1.16 5.22
CA GLY A 82 -12.10 2.36 4.59
C GLY A 82 -10.56 2.31 4.42
N PRO A 83 -9.98 3.33 3.78
CA PRO A 83 -8.54 3.42 3.60
C PRO A 83 -7.83 3.83 4.91
N VAL A 84 -6.63 3.31 5.09
CA VAL A 84 -5.68 3.72 6.12
C VAL A 84 -4.61 4.59 5.49
N ASP A 85 -4.52 5.85 5.93
CA ASP A 85 -3.45 6.77 5.58
C ASP A 85 -2.27 6.61 6.54
N ILE A 86 -1.10 6.27 6.02
CA ILE A 86 0.14 6.13 6.78
C ILE A 86 1.14 7.16 6.26
N LEU A 87 1.58 8.04 7.15
CA LEU A 87 2.62 9.03 6.88
C LEU A 87 3.89 8.65 7.63
N PHE A 88 5.00 8.54 6.91
CA PHE A 88 6.31 8.28 7.48
C PHE A 88 7.05 9.61 7.64
N LEU A 89 7.15 10.08 8.89
CA LEU A 89 7.95 11.25 9.23
C LEU A 89 9.44 10.85 9.33
N PRO A 90 10.36 11.77 8.98
CA PRO A 90 11.81 11.54 9.12
C PRO A 90 12.25 11.31 10.57
#